data_AF-A0A839Q3B7-F1
#
_entry.id   AF-A0A839Q3B7-F1
#
_cell.length_a   1.000
_cell.length_b   1.000
_cell.length_c   1.000
_cell.angle_alpha   90.00
_cell.angle_beta   90.00
_cell.angle_gamma   90.00
#
_symmetry.space_group_name_H-M   'P 1'
#
loop_
_entity.id
_entity.type
_entity.pdbx_description
1 polymer ?
#
loop_
_entity_poly.entity_id
_entity_poly.type
_entity_poly.pdbx_seq_one_letter_code
_entity_poly.pdbx_strand_id
1 'polypeptide(L)'
;MNLGWPELTILAVIIIALFGWKKLPDMARSLGRSARVFKSEVDEMKKDGKENAAPSTVHGDLVDDRPRASAYTDASSPRTDVREGSFNRDDDSARRAADARVAEAEARAAEARAEAARLRGDSTV
;
A
#
# COMPACT_ATOMS: atom_id res chain seq x y z
N MET A 1 30.33 8.58 -41.12
CA MET A 1 30.95 8.27 -39.82
C MET A 1 29.97 7.34 -39.12
N ASN A 2 30.27 6.04 -39.10
CA ASN A 2 29.31 5.04 -38.66
C ASN A 2 29.20 5.09 -37.14
N LEU A 3 28.15 5.74 -36.63
CA LEU A 3 27.74 5.57 -35.24
C LEU A 3 27.09 4.18 -35.16
N GLY A 4 27.94 3.16 -35.09
CA GLY A 4 27.52 1.76 -35.12
C GLY A 4 27.41 1.17 -33.73
N TRP A 5 26.97 -0.08 -33.69
CA TRP A 5 27.07 -0.95 -32.51
C TRP A 5 28.47 -0.95 -31.83
N PRO A 6 29.61 -0.85 -32.56
CA PRO A 6 30.93 -0.80 -31.94
C PRO A 6 31.16 0.42 -31.03
N GLU A 7 30.83 1.64 -31.48
CA GLU A 7 30.98 2.86 -30.67
C GLU A 7 30.14 2.80 -29.39
N LEU A 8 28.91 2.30 -29.49
CA LEU A 8 28.03 2.17 -28.32
C LEU A 8 28.58 1.15 -27.31
N THR A 9 29.15 0.04 -27.80
CA THR A 9 29.77 -0.98 -26.95
C THR A 9 30.97 -0.43 -26.21
N ILE A 10 31.84 0.33 -26.91
CA ILE A 10 33.02 0.96 -26.31
C ILE A 10 32.60 1.96 -25.23
N LEU A 11 31.58 2.79 -25.49
CA LEU A 11 31.06 3.73 -24.49
C LEU A 11 30.49 3.01 -23.26
N ALA A 12 29.72 1.93 -23.47
CA ALA A 12 29.18 1.13 -22.38
C ALA A 12 30.27 0.50 -21.52
N VAL A 13 31.35 -0.01 -22.14
CA VAL A 13 32.51 -0.55 -21.42
C VAL A 13 33.18 0.53 -20.57
N ILE A 14 33.36 1.75 -21.10
CA ILE A 14 33.92 2.87 -20.33
C ILE A 14 33.05 3.21 -19.12
N ILE A 15 31.73 3.28 -19.29
CA ILE A 15 30.79 3.54 -18.19
C ILE A 15 30.86 2.42 -17.14
N ILE A 16 30.89 1.15 -17.57
CA ILE A 16 31.02 0.00 -16.66
C ILE A 16 32.38 0.05 -15.93
N ALA A 17 33.46 0.47 -16.57
CA ALA A 17 34.77 0.57 -15.94
C ALA A 17 34.82 1.68 -14.88
N LEU A 18 34.19 2.83 -15.14
CA LEU A 18 34.17 3.97 -14.21
C LEU A 18 33.21 3.76 -13.03
N PHE A 19 32.00 3.28 -13.31
CA PHE A 19 30.95 3.13 -12.29
C PHE A 19 30.94 1.73 -11.67
N GLY A 20 31.40 0.71 -12.40
CA GLY A 20 31.34 -0.69 -11.99
C GLY A 20 30.05 -1.41 -12.44
N TRP A 21 30.17 -2.72 -12.70
CA TRP A 21 29.07 -3.57 -13.14
C TRP A 21 27.90 -3.64 -12.16
N LYS A 22 28.14 -3.43 -10.85
CA LYS A 22 27.09 -3.44 -9.82
C LYS A 22 26.40 -2.08 -9.61
N LYS A 23 27.01 -0.96 -10.02
CA LYS A 23 26.42 0.37 -9.85
C LYS A 23 25.46 0.77 -10.96
N LEU A 24 25.67 0.28 -12.19
CA LEU A 24 24.71 0.47 -13.28
C LEU A 24 23.30 -0.05 -12.98
N PRO A 25 23.11 -1.32 -12.56
CA PRO A 25 21.78 -1.82 -12.24
C PRO A 25 21.18 -1.15 -11.00
N ASP A 26 22.01 -0.80 -10.02
CA ASP A 26 21.59 -0.12 -8.79
C ASP A 26 21.08 1.30 -9.09
N MET A 27 21.84 2.08 -9.88
CA MET A 27 21.45 3.41 -10.36
C MET A 27 20.21 3.34 -11.27
N ALA A 28 20.12 2.34 -12.15
CA ALA A 28 18.94 2.14 -12.99
C ALA A 28 17.69 1.81 -12.16
N ARG A 29 17.82 0.98 -11.11
CA ARG A 29 16.71 0.67 -10.19
C ARG A 29 16.27 1.89 -9.37
N SER A 30 17.20 2.71 -8.88
CA SER A 30 16.87 3.94 -8.15
C SER A 30 16.23 4.99 -9.07
N LEU A 31 16.79 5.20 -10.26
CA LEU A 31 16.24 6.10 -11.27
C LEU A 31 14.89 5.61 -11.80
N GLY A 32 14.69 4.31 -11.96
CA GLY A 32 13.42 3.71 -12.39
C GLY A 32 12.28 3.95 -11.40
N ARG A 33 12.55 3.94 -10.09
CA ARG A 33 11.56 4.29 -9.07
C ARG A 33 11.13 5.75 -9.19
N SER A 34 12.07 6.69 -9.30
CA SER A 34 11.75 8.12 -9.48
C SER A 34 11.09 8.41 -10.83
N ALA A 35 11.53 7.75 -11.90
CA ALA A 35 10.95 7.89 -13.23
C ALA A 35 9.52 7.37 -13.30
N ARG A 36 9.16 6.34 -12.52
CA ARG A 36 7.78 5.82 -12.46
C ARG A 36 6.81 6.84 -11.87
N VAL A 37 7.21 7.54 -10.80
CA VAL A 37 6.40 8.59 -10.16
C VAL A 37 6.27 9.78 -11.10
N PHE A 38 7.39 10.23 -11.69
CA PHE A 38 7.37 11.31 -12.66
C PHE A 38 6.53 10.96 -13.90
N LYS A 39 6.60 9.71 -14.39
CA LYS A 39 5.78 9.23 -15.51
C LYS A 39 4.29 9.29 -15.17
N SER A 40 3.87 8.88 -13.96
CA SER A 40 2.45 8.92 -13.57
C SER A 40 1.93 10.36 -13.44
N GLU A 41 2.72 11.28 -12.87
CA GLU A 41 2.32 12.69 -12.79
C GLU A 41 2.24 13.33 -14.19
N VAL A 42 3.20 13.04 -15.07
CA VAL A 42 3.17 13.53 -16.46
C VAL A 42 2.05 12.90 -17.28
N ASP A 43 1.70 11.64 -17.07
CA ASP A 43 0.55 11.01 -17.73
C ASP A 43 -0.76 11.60 -17.23
N GLU A 44 -0.89 11.91 -15.94
CA GLU A 44 -2.07 12.57 -15.37
C GLU A 44 -2.27 13.96 -15.98
N MET A 45 -1.20 14.75 -16.09
CA MET A 45 -1.23 16.05 -16.80
C MET A 45 -1.63 15.92 -18.28
N LYS A 46 -1.27 14.81 -18.95
CA LYS A 46 -1.67 14.55 -20.34
C LYS A 46 -3.11 14.06 -20.45
N LYS A 47 -3.64 13.46 -19.39
CA LYS A 47 -4.95 12.82 -19.33
C LYS A 47 -6.06 13.75 -18.85
N ASP A 48 -5.73 14.79 -18.09
CA ASP A 48 -6.67 15.90 -17.81
C ASP A 48 -7.14 16.65 -19.07
N GLY A 49 -6.51 16.42 -20.23
CA GLY A 49 -7.00 16.87 -21.55
C GLY A 49 -7.88 15.87 -22.31
N LYS A 50 -8.03 14.61 -21.86
CA LYS A 50 -8.83 13.56 -22.51
C LYS A 50 -9.43 12.62 -21.45
N GLU A 51 -10.74 12.78 -21.26
CA GLU A 51 -11.61 12.00 -20.37
C GLU A 51 -11.26 10.50 -20.23
N ASN A 52 -11.27 10.04 -18.97
CA ASN A 52 -11.51 8.67 -18.50
C ASN A 52 -10.67 7.51 -19.09
N ALA A 53 -9.72 7.01 -18.31
CA ALA A 53 -9.34 5.59 -18.37
C ALA A 53 -8.65 5.12 -17.08
N ALA A 54 -9.40 4.54 -16.14
CA ALA A 54 -8.80 3.53 -15.26
C ALA A 54 -8.36 2.34 -16.14
N PRO A 55 -7.23 1.66 -15.85
CA PRO A 55 -7.23 0.70 -14.75
C PRO A 55 -5.90 0.51 -14.01
N SER A 56 -6.01 -0.23 -12.90
CA SER A 56 -5.04 -1.20 -12.40
C SER A 56 -4.01 -0.72 -11.38
N THR A 57 -4.36 -1.04 -10.13
CA THR A 57 -3.46 -1.23 -8.99
C THR A 57 -2.31 -2.18 -9.34
N VAL A 58 -1.12 -1.64 -9.53
CA VAL A 58 0.11 -2.47 -9.55
C VAL A 58 0.55 -2.66 -8.10
N HIS A 59 0.14 -3.77 -7.50
CA HIS A 59 0.68 -4.26 -6.23
C HIS A 59 2.15 -4.62 -6.46
N GLY A 60 3.06 -3.73 -6.04
CA GLY A 60 4.49 -3.97 -6.07
C GLY A 60 4.86 -4.85 -4.90
N ASP A 61 4.89 -6.16 -5.12
CA ASP A 61 5.54 -7.09 -4.20
C ASP A 61 7.01 -6.67 -4.06
N LEU A 62 7.41 -6.35 -2.83
CA LEU A 62 8.75 -5.88 -2.51
C LEU A 62 9.68 -7.10 -2.54
N VAL A 63 10.37 -7.31 -3.66
CA VAL A 63 11.49 -8.25 -3.72
C VAL A 63 12.53 -7.82 -2.69
N ASP A 64 12.57 -8.56 -1.58
CA ASP A 64 13.48 -8.44 -0.43
C ASP A 64 14.92 -8.68 -0.93
N ASP A 65 15.63 -7.62 -1.33
CA ASP A 65 17.07 -7.66 -1.63
C ASP A 65 17.86 -7.40 -0.34
N ARG A 66 17.60 -8.20 0.71
CA ARG A 66 18.51 -8.26 1.86
C ARG A 66 19.71 -9.13 1.48
N PRO A 67 20.94 -8.59 1.39
CA PRO A 67 22.13 -9.42 1.39
C PRO A 67 22.27 -9.98 2.81
N ARG A 68 21.69 -11.15 3.05
CA ARG A 68 21.83 -11.88 4.32
C ARG A 68 23.18 -12.59 4.34
N ALA A 69 24.27 -11.82 4.44
CA ALA A 69 25.62 -12.34 4.65
C ALA A 69 26.54 -11.26 5.24
N SER A 70 26.38 -10.97 6.53
CA SER A 70 27.45 -10.70 7.52
C SER A 70 26.94 -9.77 8.62
N ALA A 71 26.36 -10.34 9.67
CA ALA A 71 26.34 -9.75 11.02
C ALA A 71 25.80 -10.82 11.98
N TYR A 72 26.64 -11.81 12.30
CA TYR A 72 26.45 -12.62 13.50
C TYR A 72 27.54 -12.21 14.48
N THR A 73 27.14 -11.38 15.44
CA THR A 73 27.82 -10.88 16.66
C THR A 73 26.94 -9.69 17.08
N ASP A 74 26.56 -9.46 18.33
CA ASP A 74 26.76 -10.09 19.61
C ASP A 74 25.79 -9.36 20.57
N ALA A 75 25.30 -10.09 21.57
CA ALA A 75 24.69 -9.70 22.86
C ALA A 75 23.84 -8.43 23.08
N SER A 76 22.80 -8.65 23.91
CA SER A 76 22.24 -7.78 24.96
C SER A 76 21.23 -6.64 24.63
N SER A 77 19.94 -6.98 24.83
CA SER A 77 18.80 -6.27 25.49
C SER A 77 18.86 -4.76 25.76
N PRO A 78 17.73 -3.98 25.70
CA PRO A 78 16.48 -4.27 26.42
C PRO A 78 15.16 -3.98 25.69
N ARG A 79 14.09 -4.54 26.24
CA ARG A 79 12.68 -4.31 25.84
C ARG A 79 12.34 -2.82 25.90
N THR A 80 11.86 -2.28 24.79
CA THR A 80 10.95 -1.14 24.77
C THR A 80 9.72 -1.53 23.97
N ASP A 81 8.63 -1.63 24.70
CA ASP A 81 7.23 -1.57 24.32
C ASP A 81 6.93 -0.48 23.28
N VAL A 82 7.15 -0.78 22.00
CA VAL A 82 6.55 0.03 20.93
C VAL A 82 5.11 -0.43 20.76
N ARG A 83 4.22 0.28 21.45
CA ARG A 83 2.75 0.29 21.31
C ARG A 83 2.32 0.06 19.86
N GLU A 84 1.98 -1.19 19.58
CA GLU A 84 1.48 -1.74 18.31
C GLU A 84 0.00 -1.35 18.09
N GLY A 85 -0.28 -0.04 18.03
CA GLY A 85 -1.65 0.49 18.08
C GLY A 85 -2.05 1.48 17.00
N SER A 86 -1.23 1.69 15.97
CA SER A 86 -1.47 2.75 14.97
C SER A 86 -1.82 2.27 13.57
N PHE A 87 -1.81 0.96 13.29
CA PHE A 87 -2.11 0.42 11.95
C PHE A 87 -3.53 -0.14 11.78
N ASN A 88 -4.33 -0.29 12.85
CA ASN A 88 -5.67 -0.91 12.79
C ASN A 88 -6.83 0.06 13.05
N ARG A 89 -6.59 1.37 13.15
CA ARG A 89 -7.62 2.34 13.53
C ARG A 89 -8.76 2.40 12.51
N ASP A 90 -8.46 2.17 11.24
CA ASP A 90 -9.44 2.22 10.16
C ASP A 90 -10.34 0.96 10.18
N ASP A 91 -9.77 -0.22 10.39
CA ASP A 91 -10.53 -1.47 10.57
C ASP A 91 -11.40 -1.46 11.84
N ASP A 92 -10.90 -0.86 12.93
CA ASP A 92 -11.64 -0.72 14.18
C ASP A 92 -12.82 0.27 14.08
N SER A 93 -12.75 1.23 13.16
CA SER A 93 -13.83 2.20 12.93
C SER A 93 -15.02 1.56 12.18
N ALA A 94 -14.72 0.70 11.20
CA ALA A 94 -15.73 -0.03 10.45
C ALA A 94 -16.47 -1.05 11.32
N ARG A 95 -15.74 -1.76 12.19
CA ARG A 95 -16.33 -2.70 13.16
C ARG A 95 -17.25 -2.00 14.16
N ARG A 96 -16.81 -0.87 14.75
CA ARG A 96 -17.67 -0.07 15.65
C ARG A 96 -18.93 0.46 14.97
N ALA A 97 -18.82 0.86 13.70
CA ALA A 97 -19.98 1.29 12.95
C ALA A 97 -20.97 0.14 12.71
N ALA A 98 -20.49 -1.07 12.43
CA ALA A 98 -21.34 -2.26 12.31
C ALA A 98 -22.01 -2.63 13.64
N ASP A 99 -21.25 -2.64 14.73
CA ASP A 99 -21.75 -2.99 16.06
C ASP A 99 -22.82 -1.99 16.54
N ALA A 100 -22.64 -0.69 16.27
CA ALA A 100 -23.64 0.33 16.57
C ALA A 100 -24.95 0.12 15.79
N ARG A 101 -24.87 -0.30 14.52
CA ARG A 101 -26.06 -0.60 13.70
C ARG A 101 -26.83 -1.81 14.20
N VAL A 102 -26.11 -2.84 14.69
CA VAL A 102 -26.72 -4.02 15.31
C VAL A 102 -27.43 -3.63 16.60
N ALA A 103 -26.78 -2.84 17.47
CA ALA A 103 -27.39 -2.36 18.71
C ALA A 103 -28.62 -1.47 18.46
N GLU A 104 -28.58 -0.58 17.46
CA GLU A 104 -29.74 0.23 17.06
C GLU A 104 -30.88 -0.63 16.51
N ALA A 105 -30.57 -1.68 15.74
CA ALA A 105 -31.56 -2.61 15.22
C ALA A 105 -32.20 -3.45 16.34
N GLU A 106 -31.41 -3.90 17.31
CA GLU A 106 -31.89 -4.63 18.48
C GLU A 106 -32.76 -3.76 19.38
N ALA A 107 -32.39 -2.49 19.61
CA ALA A 107 -33.20 -1.55 20.36
C ALA A 107 -34.56 -1.31 19.67
N ARG A 108 -34.56 -1.06 18.36
CA ARG A 108 -35.80 -0.91 17.58
C ARG A 108 -36.65 -2.19 17.58
N ALA A 109 -36.02 -3.37 17.55
CA ALA A 109 -36.72 -4.64 17.63
C ALA A 109 -37.30 -4.90 19.03
N ALA A 110 -36.60 -4.48 20.09
CA ALA A 110 -37.08 -4.57 21.46
C ALA A 110 -38.26 -3.61 21.70
N GLU A 111 -38.19 -2.39 21.17
CA GLU A 111 -39.29 -1.43 21.18
C GLU A 111 -40.51 -1.96 20.41
N ALA A 112 -40.31 -2.46 19.20
CA ALA A 112 -41.38 -3.07 18.41
C ALA A 112 -42.00 -4.30 19.09
N ARG A 113 -41.19 -5.12 19.76
CA ARG A 113 -41.67 -6.26 20.57
C ARG A 113 -42.47 -5.79 21.79
N ALA A 114 -42.05 -4.71 22.45
CA ALA A 114 -42.78 -4.13 23.58
C ALA A 114 -44.10 -3.48 23.12
N GLU A 115 -44.10 -2.80 21.98
CA GLU A 115 -45.31 -2.24 21.37
C GLU A 115 -46.30 -3.34 20.96
N ALA A 116 -45.82 -4.40 20.31
CA ALA A 116 -46.64 -5.57 19.98
C ALA A 116 -47.21 -6.27 21.23
N ALA A 117 -46.45 -6.31 22.33
CA ALA A 117 -46.92 -6.84 23.61
C ALA A 117 -47.99 -5.95 24.26
N ARG A 118 -47.89 -4.62 24.12
CA ARG A 118 -48.93 -3.69 24.60
C ARG A 118 -50.24 -3.85 23.84
N LEU A 119 -50.18 -3.99 22.52
CA LEU A 119 -51.38 -4.21 21.69
C LEU A 119 -52.05 -5.56 21.96
N ARG A 120 -51.27 -6.58 22.35
CA ARG A 120 -51.80 -7.90 22.76
C ARG A 120 -52.45 -7.88 24.15
N GLY A 121 -51.96 -7.04 25.06
CA GLY A 121 -52.50 -6.91 26.43
C GLY A 121 -53.85 -6.17 26.51
N ASP A 122 -54.17 -5.37 25.50
CA ASP A 122 -55.42 -4.57 25.44
C ASP A 122 -56.60 -5.34 24.83
N SER A 123 -56.39 -6.56 24.33
CA SER A 123 -57.41 -7.38 23.65
C SER A 123 -58.08 -8.43 24.55
N THR A 124 -58.11 -8.21 25.87
CA THR A 124 -58.79 -9.08 26.84
C THR A 124 -59.65 -8.31 27.86
N VAL A 125 -60.39 -7.30 27.41
CA VAL A 125 -61.58 -6.77 28.12
C VAL A 125 -62.71 -6.59 27.13
#